data_AF-A0A6J1JPP4-F1
#
_entry.id   AF-A0A6J1JPP4-F1
#
_cell.length_a   1.000
_cell.length_b   1.000
_cell.length_c   1.000
_cell.angle_alpha   90.00
_cell.angle_beta   90.00
_cell.angle_gamma   90.00
#
_symmetry.space_group_name_H-M   'P 1'
#
loop_
_entity.id
_entity.type
_entity.pdbx_description
1 polymer ?
#
loop_
_entity_poly.entity_id
_entity_poly.type
_entity_poly.pdbx_seq_one_letter_code
_entity_poly.pdbx_strand_id
1 'polypeptide(L)'
;MSPTMVNGIMDDIEGEFLYIPGVMTPTEVLTAYEAGAQIVKVYPVSALGGIKYISALKKPFPHISMVASQGITIESTGDYIREGASSVVLSDAIFNKEFMKQKNFDGISQLSKLAASRAMEALEWKQQSSLNESCH
;
A
#
# COMPACT_ATOMS: atom_id res chain seq x y z
N MET A 1 14.56 -0.90 -1.35
CA MET A 1 13.86 0.31 -1.84
C MET A 1 13.80 1.27 -0.67
N SER A 2 14.42 2.45 -0.72
CA SER A 2 14.34 3.47 0.35
C SER A 2 13.05 4.28 0.24
N PRO A 3 12.60 4.95 1.32
CA PRO A 3 11.55 5.94 1.23
C PRO A 3 12.16 7.24 0.73
N THR A 4 12.20 7.41 -0.58
CA THR A 4 12.80 8.59 -1.19
C THR A 4 11.87 9.13 -2.24
N MET A 5 11.72 10.45 -2.21
CA MET A 5 11.23 11.27 -3.30
C MET A 5 12.44 11.90 -3.98
N VAL A 6 12.51 11.81 -5.31
CA VAL A 6 13.57 12.43 -6.11
C VAL A 6 12.90 13.49 -6.97
N ASN A 7 13.00 14.76 -6.55
CA ASN A 7 12.25 15.86 -7.18
C ASN A 7 12.55 16.01 -8.67
N GLY A 8 13.81 15.85 -9.08
CA GLY A 8 14.16 15.93 -10.51
C GLY A 8 13.41 14.92 -11.39
N ILE A 9 12.96 13.79 -10.84
CA ILE A 9 12.08 12.88 -11.59
C ILE A 9 10.71 13.51 -11.80
N MET A 10 10.12 14.16 -10.79
CA MET A 10 8.82 14.85 -10.96
C MET A 10 8.91 16.00 -11.95
N ASP A 11 10.01 16.75 -11.92
CA ASP A 11 10.21 17.94 -12.75
C ASP A 11 10.45 17.59 -14.23
N ASP A 12 11.09 16.44 -14.51
CA ASP A 12 11.52 16.02 -15.85
C ASP A 12 10.55 15.01 -16.53
N ILE A 13 9.42 14.67 -15.91
CA ILE A 13 8.42 13.79 -16.53
C ILE A 13 7.64 14.56 -17.60
N GLU A 14 8.00 14.37 -18.87
CA GLU A 14 7.17 14.70 -20.02
C GLU A 14 6.34 13.47 -20.44
N GLY A 15 5.01 13.53 -20.26
CA GLY A 15 4.06 12.46 -20.64
C GLY A 15 3.32 11.81 -19.47
N GLU A 16 2.49 10.81 -19.75
CA GLU A 16 1.71 10.09 -18.73
C GLU A 16 2.54 8.99 -18.03
N PHE A 17 3.38 9.38 -17.07
CA PHE A 17 4.11 8.44 -16.22
C PHE A 17 3.60 8.47 -14.77
N LEU A 18 3.35 7.28 -14.20
CA LEU A 18 3.02 7.16 -12.78
C LEU A 18 4.29 7.06 -11.94
N TYR A 19 4.62 8.13 -11.23
CA TYR A 19 5.66 8.13 -10.20
C TYR A 19 5.05 7.96 -8.80
N ILE A 20 5.57 6.99 -8.03
CA ILE A 20 5.09 6.68 -6.67
C ILE A 20 6.22 6.94 -5.67
N PRO A 21 6.37 8.18 -5.16
CA PRO A 21 7.43 8.53 -4.22
C PRO A 21 7.30 7.76 -2.91
N GLY A 22 8.45 7.40 -2.33
CA GLY A 22 8.50 6.77 -1.00
C GLY A 22 8.48 7.82 0.11
N VAL A 23 7.66 7.61 1.14
CA VAL A 23 7.48 8.55 2.26
C VAL A 23 7.45 7.82 3.60
N MET A 24 7.86 8.51 4.67
CA MET A 24 7.80 8.01 6.05
C MET A 24 6.93 8.88 6.96
N THR A 25 6.69 10.15 6.65
CA THR A 25 6.09 11.14 7.56
C THR A 25 4.92 11.92 6.92
N PRO A 26 4.03 12.55 7.73
CA PRO A 26 2.96 13.40 7.21
C PRO A 26 3.47 14.55 6.33
N THR A 27 4.60 15.16 6.69
CA THR A 27 5.20 16.24 5.90
C THR A 27 5.63 15.76 4.53
N GLU A 28 6.30 14.61 4.44
CA GLU A 28 6.71 14.03 3.15
C GLU A 28 5.51 13.61 2.29
N VAL A 29 4.44 13.11 2.91
CA VAL A 29 3.17 12.81 2.21
C VAL A 29 2.63 14.09 1.54
N LEU A 30 2.55 15.18 2.30
CA LEU A 30 2.05 16.45 1.78
C LEU A 30 2.97 17.02 0.70
N THR A 31 4.28 17.05 0.93
CA THR A 31 5.26 17.55 -0.04
C THR A 31 5.20 16.77 -1.36
N ALA A 32 5.07 15.44 -1.29
CA ALA A 32 4.93 14.62 -2.49
C ALA A 32 3.64 14.94 -3.27
N TYR A 33 2.53 15.11 -2.56
CA TYR A 33 1.25 15.45 -3.17
C TYR A 33 1.25 16.84 -3.81
N GLU A 34 1.81 17.84 -3.13
CA GLU A 34 1.96 19.20 -3.67
C GLU A 34 2.86 19.25 -4.91
N ALA A 35 3.83 18.34 -5.00
CA ALA A 35 4.65 18.16 -6.20
C ALA A 35 3.96 17.34 -7.31
N GLY A 36 2.68 17.00 -7.16
CA GLY A 36 1.90 16.32 -8.19
C GLY A 36 1.78 14.80 -8.04
N ALA A 37 2.27 14.20 -6.94
CA ALA A 37 2.08 12.77 -6.72
C ALA A 37 0.59 12.40 -6.58
N GLN A 38 0.11 11.53 -7.46
CA GLN A 38 -1.25 10.97 -7.37
C GLN A 38 -1.37 9.88 -6.29
N ILE A 39 -0.25 9.26 -5.93
CA ILE A 39 -0.16 8.16 -4.97
C ILE A 39 1.23 8.16 -4.33
N VAL A 40 1.31 7.85 -3.04
CA VAL A 40 2.58 7.74 -2.30
C VAL A 40 2.78 6.33 -1.75
N LYS A 41 4.02 5.90 -1.57
CA LYS A 41 4.38 4.63 -0.93
C LYS A 41 4.90 4.85 0.48
N VAL A 42 4.13 4.44 1.47
CA VAL A 42 4.54 4.46 2.88
C VAL A 42 5.48 3.29 3.13
N TYR A 43 6.73 3.59 3.43
CA TYR A 43 7.79 2.59 3.59
C TYR A 43 8.81 3.05 4.65
N PRO A 44 9.30 2.18 5.54
CA PRO A 44 8.84 0.82 5.80
C PRO A 44 7.66 0.80 6.79
N VAL A 45 6.46 0.45 6.31
CA VAL A 45 5.22 0.69 7.07
C VAL A 45 5.15 -0.07 8.40
N SER A 46 5.66 -1.31 8.45
CA SER A 46 5.63 -2.13 9.68
C SER A 46 6.42 -1.49 10.82
N ALA A 47 7.59 -0.90 10.52
CA ALA A 47 8.44 -0.24 11.50
C ALA A 47 7.88 1.12 11.96
N LEU A 48 6.96 1.71 11.20
CA LEU A 48 6.31 2.98 11.51
C LEU A 48 5.01 2.83 12.32
N GLY A 49 4.63 1.59 12.66
CA GLY A 49 3.39 1.29 13.40
C GLY A 49 2.31 0.59 12.56
N GLY A 50 2.64 0.21 11.32
CA GLY A 50 1.84 -0.66 10.48
C GLY A 50 0.46 -0.08 10.14
N ILE A 51 -0.57 -0.90 10.32
CA ILE A 51 -1.97 -0.56 10.04
C ILE A 51 -2.40 0.73 10.75
N LYS A 52 -2.02 0.90 12.03
CA LYS A 52 -2.34 2.11 12.82
C LYS A 52 -1.70 3.36 12.22
N TYR A 53 -0.52 3.23 11.63
CA TYR A 53 0.18 4.34 11.01
C TYR A 53 -0.51 4.80 9.73
N ILE A 54 -0.93 3.84 8.88
CA ILE A 54 -1.75 4.14 7.69
C ILE A 54 -3.05 4.85 8.08
N SER A 55 -3.79 4.29 9.05
CA SER A 55 -5.02 4.90 9.56
C SER A 55 -4.78 6.33 10.07
N ALA A 56 -3.67 6.55 10.79
CA ALA A 56 -3.30 7.88 11.28
C ALA A 56 -2.97 8.88 10.15
N LEU A 57 -2.29 8.46 9.09
CA LEU A 57 -2.01 9.30 7.92
C LEU A 57 -3.27 9.61 7.10
N LYS A 58 -4.21 8.67 7.01
CA LYS A 58 -5.45 8.85 6.25
C LYS A 58 -6.41 9.86 6.88
N LYS A 59 -6.33 10.12 8.19
CA LYS A 59 -7.16 11.14 8.86
C LYS A 59 -6.97 12.55 8.30
N PRO A 60 -5.74 13.12 8.25
CA PRO A 60 -5.51 14.41 7.60
C PRO A 60 -5.51 14.33 6.07
N PHE A 61 -5.24 13.15 5.48
CA PHE A 61 -5.10 12.97 4.02
C PHE A 61 -6.08 11.93 3.44
N PRO A 62 -7.41 12.11 3.59
CA PRO A 62 -8.39 11.11 3.15
C PRO A 62 -8.42 10.94 1.62
N HIS A 63 -8.00 11.96 0.86
CA HIS A 63 -7.99 11.97 -0.60
C HIS A 63 -6.68 11.44 -1.22
N ILE A 64 -5.58 11.37 -0.46
CA ILE A 64 -4.29 10.92 -0.99
C ILE A 64 -4.24 9.38 -0.99
N SER A 65 -3.98 8.78 -2.16
CA SER A 65 -3.81 7.33 -2.27
C SER A 65 -2.47 6.89 -1.67
N MET A 66 -2.48 5.77 -0.95
CA MET A 66 -1.31 5.28 -0.22
C MET A 66 -1.06 3.79 -0.45
N VAL A 67 0.16 3.45 -0.85
CA VAL A 67 0.67 2.08 -0.91
C VAL A 67 1.36 1.75 0.41
N ALA A 68 0.86 0.77 1.15
CA ALA A 68 1.57 0.26 2.33
C ALA A 68 2.64 -0.75 1.89
N SER A 69 3.89 -0.60 2.36
CA SER A 69 4.99 -1.45 1.90
C SER A 69 5.97 -1.83 3.00
N GLN A 70 6.46 -3.07 2.92
CA GLN A 70 7.41 -3.74 3.82
C GLN A 70 6.81 -4.27 5.13
N GLY A 71 7.10 -5.54 5.45
CA GLY A 71 6.68 -6.20 6.69
C GLY A 71 5.17 -6.50 6.76
N ILE A 72 4.52 -6.63 5.61
CA ILE A 72 3.11 -7.00 5.50
C ILE A 72 3.01 -8.52 5.32
N THR A 73 2.05 -9.15 6.01
CA THR A 73 1.72 -10.56 5.88
C THR A 73 0.46 -10.75 5.03
N ILE A 74 0.19 -11.97 4.59
CA ILE A 74 -1.05 -12.27 3.84
C ILE A 74 -2.28 -12.00 4.70
N GLU A 75 -2.23 -12.34 5.98
CA GLU A 75 -3.33 -12.19 6.93
C GLU A 75 -3.66 -10.71 7.19
N SER A 76 -2.62 -9.87 7.31
CA SER A 76 -2.79 -8.43 7.56
C SER A 76 -3.17 -7.63 6.32
N THR A 77 -3.17 -8.24 5.12
CA THR A 77 -3.49 -7.56 3.86
C THR A 77 -4.85 -6.87 3.91
N GLY A 78 -5.89 -7.58 4.34
CA GLY A 78 -7.24 -7.03 4.41
C GLY A 78 -7.37 -5.87 5.41
N ASP A 79 -6.63 -5.92 6.51
CA ASP A 79 -6.66 -4.87 7.54
C ASP A 79 -6.06 -3.56 7.02
N TYR A 80 -4.94 -3.61 6.29
CA TYR A 80 -4.37 -2.42 5.66
C TYR A 80 -5.34 -1.76 4.67
N ILE A 81 -6.00 -2.57 3.84
CA ILE A 81 -7.00 -2.07 2.87
C ILE A 81 -8.20 -1.46 3.60
N ARG A 82 -8.71 -2.11 4.64
CA ARG A 82 -9.82 -1.58 5.46
C ARG A 82 -9.46 -0.25 6.12
N GLU A 83 -8.24 -0.11 6.64
CA GLU A 83 -7.77 1.12 7.29
C GLU A 83 -7.29 2.22 6.31
N GLY A 84 -7.48 2.02 5.01
CA GLY A 84 -7.37 3.09 4.02
C GLY A 84 -6.11 3.06 3.15
N ALA A 85 -5.31 2.00 3.20
CA ALA A 85 -4.33 1.76 2.14
C ALA A 85 -5.07 1.48 0.82
N SER A 86 -4.64 2.13 -0.26
CA SER A 86 -5.13 1.86 -1.62
C SER A 86 -4.57 0.55 -2.17
N SER A 87 -3.36 0.17 -1.73
CA SER A 87 -2.75 -1.11 -2.06
C SER A 87 -1.72 -1.52 -1.00
N VAL A 88 -1.33 -2.79 -1.04
CA VAL A 88 -0.24 -3.35 -0.21
C VAL A 88 0.82 -3.96 -1.10
N VAL A 89 2.08 -3.95 -0.63
CA VAL A 89 3.19 -4.66 -1.26
C VAL A 89 3.59 -5.83 -0.38
N LEU A 90 3.50 -7.04 -0.93
CA LEU A 90 3.93 -8.28 -0.30
C LEU A 90 5.23 -8.77 -0.94
N SER A 91 6.24 -9.04 -0.11
CA SER A 91 7.52 -9.60 -0.54
C SER A 91 7.72 -10.99 0.08
N ASP A 92 8.36 -11.08 1.24
CA ASP A 92 8.76 -12.35 1.87
C ASP A 92 7.56 -13.26 2.20
N ALA A 93 6.38 -12.67 2.39
CA ALA A 93 5.13 -13.39 2.60
C ALA A 93 4.70 -14.24 1.40
N ILE A 94 5.12 -13.88 0.18
CA ILE A 94 4.84 -14.61 -1.06
C ILE A 94 6.10 -15.30 -1.58
N PHE A 95 7.22 -14.56 -1.63
CA PHE A 95 8.50 -15.00 -2.18
C PHE A 95 9.44 -15.50 -1.09
N ASN A 96 8.96 -16.42 -0.24
CA ASN A 96 9.80 -16.96 0.83
C ASN A 96 11.04 -17.67 0.25
N LYS A 97 12.15 -17.60 0.99
CA LYS A 97 13.46 -18.09 0.50
C LYS A 97 13.46 -19.55 0.10
N GLU A 98 12.67 -20.38 0.79
CA GLU A 98 12.61 -21.82 0.51
C GLU A 98 11.93 -22.07 -0.84
N PHE A 99 10.76 -21.47 -1.07
CA PHE A 99 10.05 -21.60 -2.35
C PHE A 99 10.86 -21.03 -3.51
N MET A 100 11.53 -19.89 -3.30
CA MET A 100 12.42 -19.31 -4.31
C MET A 100 13.60 -20.24 -4.63
N LYS A 101 14.25 -20.81 -3.62
CA LYS A 101 15.37 -21.76 -3.79
C LYS A 101 14.94 -23.02 -4.54
N GLN A 102 13.75 -23.53 -4.23
CA GLN A 102 13.16 -24.70 -4.88
C GLN A 102 12.55 -24.39 -6.25
N LYS A 103 12.48 -23.12 -6.67
CA LYS A 103 11.68 -22.67 -7.83
C LYS A 103 10.23 -23.16 -7.77
N ASN A 104 9.66 -23.21 -6.56
CA ASN A 104 8.29 -23.64 -6.31
C ASN A 104 7.31 -22.52 -6.69
N PHE A 105 7.13 -22.32 -8.00
CA PHE A 105 6.23 -21.30 -8.55
C PHE A 105 4.77 -21.58 -8.24
N ASP A 106 4.39 -22.85 -8.06
CA ASP A 106 3.03 -23.22 -7.67
C ASP A 106 2.71 -22.75 -6.26
N GLY A 107 3.61 -22.96 -5.30
CA GLY A 107 3.47 -22.44 -3.94
C GLY A 107 3.42 -20.91 -3.91
N ILE A 108 4.28 -20.24 -4.67
CA ILE A 108 4.27 -18.77 -4.81
C ILE A 108 2.92 -18.29 -5.40
N SER A 109 2.40 -18.98 -6.41
CA SER A 109 1.11 -18.68 -7.04
C SER A 109 -0.05 -18.87 -6.06
N GLN A 110 -0.04 -19.94 -5.26
CA GLN A 110 -1.04 -20.18 -4.22
C GLN A 110 -1.06 -19.07 -3.17
N LEU A 111 0.12 -18.67 -2.66
CA LEU A 111 0.25 -17.57 -1.70
C LEU A 111 -0.22 -16.23 -2.31
N SER A 112 0.13 -15.97 -3.57
CA SER A 112 -0.31 -14.76 -4.29
C SER A 112 -1.83 -14.69 -4.44
N LYS A 113 -2.47 -15.81 -4.81
CA LYS A 113 -3.94 -15.90 -4.92
C LYS A 113 -4.61 -15.71 -3.57
N LEU A 114 -4.06 -16.30 -2.51
CA LEU A 114 -4.59 -16.13 -1.16
C LEU A 114 -4.54 -14.66 -0.73
N ALA A 115 -3.40 -13.98 -0.96
CA ALA A 115 -3.27 -12.55 -0.70
C ALA A 115 -4.29 -11.71 -1.48
N ALA A 116 -4.49 -12.00 -2.77
CA ALA A 116 -5.50 -11.33 -3.58
C ALA A 116 -6.91 -11.53 -3.02
N SER A 117 -7.26 -12.75 -2.58
CA SER A 117 -8.55 -13.04 -1.92
C SER A 117 -8.77 -12.16 -0.70
N ARG A 118 -7.76 -12.04 0.18
CA ARG A 118 -7.85 -11.20 1.39
C ARG A 118 -8.07 -9.73 1.07
N ALA A 119 -7.47 -9.24 -0.01
CA ALA A 119 -7.67 -7.86 -0.47
C ALA A 119 -9.09 -7.68 -1.04
N MET A 120 -9.59 -8.63 -1.85
CA MET A 120 -10.94 -8.57 -2.42
C MET A 120 -12.03 -8.61 -1.34
N GLU A 121 -11.91 -9.54 -0.38
CA GLU A 121 -12.80 -9.64 0.79
C GLU A 121 -12.89 -8.30 1.55
N ALA A 122 -11.75 -7.62 1.72
CA ALA A 122 -11.69 -6.32 2.39
C ALA A 122 -12.34 -5.18 1.59
N LEU A 123 -12.24 -5.22 0.25
CA LEU A 123 -12.88 -4.24 -0.64
C LEU A 123 -14.39 -4.40 -0.66
N GLU A 124 -14.88 -5.65 -0.75
CA GLU A 124 -16.31 -5.97 -0.69
C GLU A 124 -16.94 -5.51 0.62
N TRP A 125 -16.26 -5.77 1.74
CA TRP A 125 -16.68 -5.28 3.05
C TRP A 125 -16.80 -3.75 3.08
N LYS A 126 -15.81 -3.04 2.53
CA LYS A 126 -15.83 -1.56 2.48
C LYS A 126 -17.02 -1.01 1.70
N GLN A 127 -17.34 -1.62 0.56
CA GLN A 127 -18.49 -1.22 -0.26
C GLN A 127 -19.80 -1.38 0.52
N GLN A 128 -19.98 -2.53 1.18
CA GLN A 128 -21.17 -2.82 1.99
C GLN A 128 -21.31 -1.88 3.19
N SER A 129 -20.22 -1.59 3.90
CA SER A 129 -20.24 -0.63 5.02
C SER A 129 -20.62 0.77 4.57
N SER A 130 -20.08 1.25 3.45
CA SER A 130 -20.42 2.59 2.92
C SER A 130 -21.88 2.72 2.49
N LEU A 131 -22.47 1.65 1.95
CA LEU A 131 -23.88 1.60 1.59
C LEU A 131 -24.77 1.66 2.84
N ASN A 132 -24.40 0.94 3.89
CA ASN A 132 -25.17 0.91 5.14
C ASN A 132 -25.13 2.26 5.90
N GLU A 133 -24.02 3.00 5.84
CA GLU A 133 -23.93 4.33 6.43
C GLU A 133 -24.73 5.40 5.67
N SER A 134 -24.95 5.23 4.37
CA SER A 134 -25.73 6.16 3.54
C SER A 134 -27.26 6.03 3.66
N CYS A 135 -27.74 4.98 4.33
CA CYS A 135 -29.17 4.71 4.57
C CYS A 135 -29.69 5.25 5.92
N HIS A 136 -28.86 5.98 6.67
CA HIS A 136 -29.21 6.61 7.94
C HIS A 136 -29.11 8.14 7.83
#